data_AF-A0A9W8WAW0-F1
#
_entry.id   AF-A0A9W8WAW0-F1
#
_cell.length_a   1.000
_cell.length_b   1.000
_cell.length_c   1.000
_cell.angle_alpha   90.00
_cell.angle_beta   90.00
_cell.angle_gamma   90.00
#
_symmetry.space_group_name_H-M   'P 1'
#
loop_
_entity.id
_entity.type
_entity.pdbx_description
1 polymer ?
#
loop_
_entity_poly.entity_id
_entity_poly.type
_entity_poly.pdbx_seq_one_letter_code
_entity_poly.pdbx_strand_id
1 'polypeptide(L)'
;MNSGTYREWEDLKVLKNLWEGPIVLKGIQTVQDAHKAIEHGMDGIIVSNHGGRQLDETMASLYALAKIAANEKAKASNLTLLFDSGVRTGSDVVVSASAVRTQGLWGLVQE
;
A
#
# COMPACT_ATOMS: atom_id res chain seq x y z
N MET A 1 -16.17 14.68 12.34
CA MET A 1 -15.64 14.14 11.08
C MET A 1 -15.71 15.26 10.04
N ASN A 2 -14.59 15.92 9.74
CA ASN A 2 -14.58 16.99 8.73
C ASN A 2 -14.68 16.37 7.33
N SER A 3 -15.73 16.71 6.59
CA SER A 3 -16.09 16.18 5.27
C SER A 3 -15.43 16.92 4.09
N GLY A 4 -14.28 17.58 4.30
CA GLY A 4 -13.62 18.36 3.24
C GLY A 4 -12.26 18.98 3.58
N THR A 5 -11.61 18.60 4.68
CA THR A 5 -10.26 19.05 5.04
C THR A 5 -9.24 17.94 4.78
N TYR A 6 -8.00 18.33 4.48
CA TYR A 6 -6.85 17.43 4.40
C TYR A 6 -6.80 16.51 5.65
N ARG A 7 -6.28 15.30 5.46
CA ARG A 7 -6.13 14.28 6.52
C ARG A 7 -4.69 14.24 6.96
N GLU A 8 -4.48 14.20 8.27
CA GLU A 8 -3.16 14.03 8.86
C GLU A 8 -2.97 12.60 9.35
N TRP A 9 -1.72 12.20 9.56
CA TRP A 9 -1.38 10.85 10.01
C TRP A 9 -1.91 10.54 11.42
N GLU A 10 -2.02 11.57 12.26
CA GLU A 10 -2.59 11.50 13.60
C GLU A 10 -4.07 11.10 13.61
N ASP A 11 -4.80 11.41 12.53
CA ASP A 11 -6.23 11.07 12.40
C ASP A 11 -6.45 9.55 12.33
N LEU A 12 -5.43 8.78 11.94
CA LEU A 12 -5.51 7.32 11.85
C LEU A 12 -5.79 6.66 13.20
N LYS A 13 -5.38 7.28 14.31
CA LYS A 13 -5.67 6.79 15.66
C LYS A 13 -7.18 6.72 15.92
N VAL A 14 -7.94 7.66 15.36
CA VAL A 14 -9.40 7.67 15.50
C VAL A 14 -9.99 6.45 14.79
N LEU A 15 -9.50 6.10 13.60
CA LEU A 15 -9.97 4.93 12.87
C LEU A 15 -9.72 3.64 13.66
N LYS A 16 -8.53 3.49 14.25
CA LYS A 16 -8.20 2.33 15.09
C LYS A 16 -9.06 2.20 16.34
N ASN A 17 -9.55 3.31 16.88
CA ASN A 17 -10.46 3.29 18.05
C ASN A 17 -11.90 2.93 17.66
N LEU A 18 -12.27 3.09 16.38
CA LEU A 18 -13.63 2.87 15.88
C LEU A 18 -13.79 1.54 15.15
N TRP A 19 -12.69 0.85 14.84
CA TRP A 19 -12.68 -0.37 14.05
C TRP A 19 -11.70 -1.38 14.61
N GLU A 20 -12.17 -2.60 14.84
CA GLU A 20 -11.38 -3.70 15.43
C GLU A 20 -10.68 -4.58 14.38
N GLY A 21 -11.03 -4.43 13.11
CA GLY A 21 -10.43 -5.19 12.01
C GLY A 21 -9.19 -4.53 11.41
N PRO A 22 -8.60 -5.13 10.36
CA PRO A 22 -7.44 -4.57 9.70
C PRO A 22 -7.78 -3.26 8.98
N ILE A 23 -6.85 -2.31 9.02
CA ILE A 23 -6.91 -1.02 8.35
C ILE A 23 -5.81 -0.94 7.30
N VAL A 24 -6.20 -0.67 6.05
CA VAL A 24 -5.30 -0.56 4.91
C VAL A 24 -5.38 0.85 4.33
N LEU A 25 -4.22 1.51 4.15
CA LEU A 25 -4.16 2.84 3.55
C LEU A 25 -4.01 2.76 2.02
N LYS A 26 -4.97 3.32 1.28
CA LYS A 26 -4.93 3.36 -0.18
C LYS A 26 -4.38 4.68 -0.70
N GLY A 27 -3.52 4.61 -1.72
CA GLY A 27 -2.98 5.79 -2.41
C GLY A 27 -1.50 6.06 -2.10
N ILE A 28 -0.81 5.11 -1.49
CA ILE A 28 0.60 5.25 -1.14
C ILE A 28 1.45 5.20 -2.41
N GLN A 29 2.35 6.17 -2.59
CA GLN A 29 3.21 6.31 -3.77
C GLN A 29 4.69 6.47 -3.43
N THR A 30 5.04 6.55 -2.14
CA THR A 30 6.40 6.80 -1.68
C THR A 30 6.80 5.81 -0.59
N VAL A 31 8.12 5.59 -0.47
CA VAL A 31 8.70 4.77 0.61
C VAL A 31 8.48 5.44 1.97
N GLN A 32 8.56 6.77 2.01
CA GLN A 32 8.39 7.58 3.20
C GLN A 32 6.98 7.42 3.78
N ASP A 33 5.94 7.43 2.94
CA ASP A 33 4.57 7.24 3.40
C ASP A 33 4.31 5.78 3.81
N ALA A 34 4.96 4.81 3.18
CA ALA A 34 4.94 3.43 3.67
C ALA A 34 5.56 3.29 5.07
N HIS A 35 6.63 4.05 5.37
CA HIS A 35 7.21 4.09 6.71
C HIS A 35 6.27 4.67 7.74
N LYS A 36 5.57 5.76 7.40
CA LYS A 36 4.56 6.35 8.28
C LYS A 36 3.39 5.40 8.52
N ALA A 37 2.95 4.65 7.50
CA ALA A 37 1.93 3.62 7.68
C ALA A 37 2.34 2.57 8.73
N ILE A 38 3.61 2.14 8.71
CA ILE A 38 4.18 1.22 9.71
C ILE A 38 4.19 1.87 11.10
N GLU A 39 4.68 3.12 11.20
CA GLU A 39 4.79 3.86 12.46
C GLU A 39 3.42 4.09 13.13
N HIS A 40 2.38 4.30 12.32
CA HIS A 40 1.01 4.47 12.80
C HIS A 40 0.28 3.13 13.00
N GLY A 41 0.96 2.00 12.80
CA GLY A 41 0.44 0.66 13.06
C GLY A 41 -0.74 0.30 12.17
N MET A 42 -0.65 0.63 10.88
CA MET A 42 -1.57 0.17 9.84
C MET A 42 -1.22 -1.28 9.44
N ASP A 43 -2.23 -2.05 9.07
CA ASP A 43 -2.09 -3.47 8.73
C ASP A 43 -1.65 -3.66 7.28
N GLY A 44 -1.89 -2.66 6.43
CA GLY A 44 -1.43 -2.70 5.06
C GLY A 44 -1.50 -1.37 4.33
N ILE A 45 -1.01 -1.40 3.10
CA ILE A 45 -1.08 -0.29 2.15
C ILE A 45 -1.51 -0.80 0.77
N ILE A 46 -2.20 0.04 0.01
CA ILE A 46 -2.42 -0.15 -1.42
C ILE A 46 -1.61 0.90 -2.17
N VAL A 47 -0.61 0.44 -2.92
CA VAL A 47 0.18 1.27 -3.81
C VAL A 47 -0.66 1.63 -5.02
N SER A 48 -1.01 2.91 -5.17
CA SER A 48 -2.09 3.36 -6.07
C SER A 48 -1.97 4.84 -6.42
N ASN A 49 -2.20 5.23 -7.68
CA ASN A 49 -2.48 6.63 -8.07
C ASN A 49 -3.95 6.80 -8.43
N HIS A 50 -4.82 5.93 -7.91
CA HIS A 50 -6.24 5.91 -8.21
C HIS A 50 -6.53 5.68 -9.70
N GLY A 51 -5.68 4.91 -10.39
CA GLY A 51 -5.78 4.70 -11.83
C GLY A 51 -5.52 5.97 -12.66
N GLY A 52 -4.66 6.86 -12.16
CA GLY A 52 -4.28 8.11 -12.84
C GLY A 52 -5.35 9.21 -12.76
N ARG A 53 -6.26 9.15 -11.78
CA ARG A 53 -7.45 10.04 -11.72
C ARG A 53 -7.36 11.17 -10.70
N GLN A 54 -6.25 11.31 -9.98
CA GLN A 54 -6.13 12.28 -8.88
C GLN A 54 -5.08 13.35 -9.18
N LEU A 55 -3.81 12.97 -9.17
CA LEU A 55 -2.72 13.84 -9.56
C LEU A 55 -2.17 13.36 -10.90
N ASP A 56 -2.24 14.25 -11.89
CA ASP A 56 -1.74 13.98 -13.24
C ASP A 56 -0.21 13.99 -13.26
N GLU A 57 0.38 13.36 -14.29
CA GLU A 57 1.84 13.22 -14.46
C GLU A 57 2.55 12.59 -13.25
N THR A 58 1.82 11.84 -12.43
CA THR A 58 2.42 11.06 -11.35
C THR A 58 3.21 9.88 -11.89
N MET A 59 4.17 9.42 -11.09
CA MET A 59 4.85 8.16 -11.35
C MET A 59 3.84 7.02 -11.50
N ALA A 60 4.09 6.12 -12.45
CA ALA A 60 3.30 4.90 -12.56
C ALA A 60 3.43 4.07 -11.27
N SER A 61 2.30 3.66 -10.71
CA SER A 61 2.26 2.97 -9.41
C SER A 61 3.13 1.72 -9.35
N LEU A 62 3.36 1.03 -10.47
CA LEU A 62 4.22 -0.15 -10.53
C LEU A 62 5.67 0.17 -10.13
N TYR A 63 6.18 1.35 -10.47
CA TYR A 63 7.51 1.77 -10.04
C TYR A 63 7.56 2.11 -8.55
N ALA A 64 6.50 2.74 -8.02
CA ALA A 64 6.38 2.96 -6.59
C ALA A 64 6.33 1.64 -5.82
N LEU A 65 5.59 0.65 -6.34
CA LEU A 65 5.50 -0.69 -5.76
C LEU A 65 6.87 -1.33 -5.66
N ALA A 66 7.64 -1.33 -6.76
CA ALA A 66 8.99 -1.89 -6.77
C ALA A 66 9.92 -1.20 -5.75
N LYS A 67 9.85 0.13 -5.62
CA LYS A 67 10.66 0.88 -4.65
C LYS A 67 10.27 0.57 -3.20
N ILE A 68 8.97 0.51 -2.90
CA ILE A 68 8.47 0.21 -1.56
C ILE A 68 8.80 -1.24 -1.18
N ALA A 69 8.54 -2.20 -2.07
CA ALA A 69 8.85 -3.60 -1.83
C ALA A 69 10.35 -3.90 -1.71
N ALA A 70 11.21 -3.10 -2.37
CA ALA A 70 12.66 -3.21 -2.23
C ALA A 70 13.20 -2.59 -0.93
N ASN A 71 12.42 -1.78 -0.21
CA ASN A 71 12.88 -1.08 1.00
C ASN A 71 12.98 -2.01 2.21
N GLU A 72 14.10 -1.97 2.93
CA GLU A 72 14.38 -2.88 4.05
C GLU A 72 13.42 -2.73 5.23
N LYS A 73 13.00 -1.50 5.57
CA LYS A 73 12.03 -1.30 6.67
C LYS A 73 10.65 -1.86 6.31
N ALA A 74 10.23 -1.72 5.05
CA ALA A 74 8.99 -2.33 4.58
C ALA A 74 9.07 -3.87 4.62
N LYS A 75 10.19 -4.46 4.14
CA LYS A 75 10.42 -5.92 4.18
C LYS A 75 10.50 -6.50 5.60
N ALA A 76 11.02 -5.72 6.55
CA ALA A 76 11.12 -6.14 7.95
C ALA A 76 9.83 -5.94 8.75
N SER A 77 8.80 -5.34 8.14
CA SER A 77 7.51 -5.09 8.78
C SER A 77 6.48 -6.17 8.45
N ASN A 78 5.40 -6.23 9.23
CA ASN A 78 4.23 -7.07 8.93
C ASN A 78 3.22 -6.34 8.02
N LEU A 79 3.64 -5.26 7.34
CA LEU A 79 2.75 -4.46 6.51
C LEU A 79 2.35 -5.23 5.25
N THR A 80 1.05 -5.45 5.07
CA THR A 80 0.53 -6.09 3.85
C THR A 80 0.61 -5.11 2.67
N LEU A 81 1.26 -5.51 1.57
CA LEU A 81 1.35 -4.71 0.34
C LEU A 81 0.33 -5.19 -0.68
N LEU A 82 -0.59 -4.29 -1.07
CA LEU A 82 -1.52 -4.46 -2.17
C LEU A 82 -1.21 -3.47 -3.29
N PHE A 83 -1.74 -3.72 -4.49
CA PHE A 83 -1.44 -2.93 -5.68
C PHE A 83 -2.67 -2.76 -6.59
N ASP A 84 -2.81 -1.56 -7.17
CA ASP A 84 -3.72 -1.29 -8.30
C ASP A 84 -3.06 -0.35 -9.32
N SER A 85 -3.84 0.13 -10.29
CA SER A 85 -3.46 1.12 -11.32
C SER A 85 -2.70 0.52 -12.51
N GLY A 86 -3.46 0.22 -13.57
CA GLY A 86 -2.91 -0.15 -14.88
C GLY A 86 -2.85 -1.64 -15.21
N VAL A 87 -3.23 -2.54 -14.29
CA VAL A 87 -3.34 -3.99 -14.54
C VAL A 87 -4.50 -4.28 -15.51
N ARG A 88 -4.24 -4.98 -16.61
CA ARG A 88 -5.23 -5.33 -17.65
C ARG A 88 -5.24 -6.80 -18.02
N THR A 89 -4.13 -7.49 -17.84
CA THR A 89 -3.93 -8.89 -18.24
C THR A 89 -3.39 -9.73 -17.08
N GLY A 90 -3.45 -11.06 -17.24
CA GLY A 90 -2.82 -11.97 -16.28
C GLY A 90 -1.31 -11.78 -16.19
N SER A 91 -0.64 -11.44 -17.29
CA SER A 91 0.80 -11.14 -17.29
C SER A 91 1.11 -9.90 -16.44
N ASP A 92 0.25 -8.88 -16.46
CA ASP A 92 0.42 -7.69 -15.61
C ASP A 92 0.31 -8.06 -14.12
N VAL A 93 -0.58 -9.00 -13.78
CA VAL A 93 -0.70 -9.52 -12.40
C VAL A 93 0.60 -10.21 -12.00
N VAL A 94 1.16 -11.08 -12.85
CA VAL A 94 2.41 -11.79 -12.57
C VAL A 94 3.58 -10.82 -12.40
N VAL A 95 3.72 -9.83 -13.29
CA VAL A 95 4.76 -8.79 -13.20
C VAL A 95 4.61 -7.99 -11.91
N SER A 96 3.41 -7.54 -11.58
CA SER A 96 3.15 -6.75 -10.37
C SER A 96 3.42 -7.57 -9.10
N ALA A 97 2.99 -8.83 -9.08
CA ALA A 97 3.26 -9.74 -7.97
C ALA A 97 4.76 -10.01 -7.82
N SER A 98 5.52 -10.11 -8.92
CA SER A 98 6.97 -10.33 -8.87
C SER A 98 7.74 -9.16 -8.23
N ALA A 99 7.18 -7.94 -8.28
CA ALA A 99 7.77 -6.77 -7.63
C ALA A 99 7.64 -6.83 -6.11
N VAL A 100 6.60 -7.47 -5.58
CA VAL A 100 6.42 -7.72 -4.15
C VAL A 100 7.10 -9.04 -3.84
N ARG A 101 8.31 -9.01 -3.27
CA ARG A 101 9.02 -10.24 -2.88
C ARG A 101 8.06 -11.11 -2.05
N THR A 102 7.87 -12.37 -2.46
CA THR A 102 6.85 -13.28 -1.91
C THR A 102 7.14 -13.64 -0.44
N GLN A 103 6.83 -12.74 0.49
CA GLN A 103 6.70 -13.00 1.92
C GLN A 103 5.25 -13.35 2.30
N GLY A 104 4.45 -13.81 1.33
CA GLY A 104 3.04 -14.20 1.56
C GLY A 104 2.51 -15.26 0.59
N LEU A 105 3.02 -15.32 -0.65
CA LEU A 105 2.58 -16.36 -1.59
C LEU A 105 2.97 -17.78 -1.15
N TRP A 106 4.08 -17.96 -0.44
CA TRP A 106 4.48 -19.26 0.11
C TRP A 106 3.67 -19.68 1.35
N GLY A 107 3.04 -18.74 2.06
CA GLY A 107 2.18 -19.04 3.20
C GLY A 107 0.74 -19.39 2.80
N LEU A 108 0.27 -18.88 1.65
CA LEU A 108 -1.08 -19.14 1.13
C LEU A 108 -1.17 -20.41 0.25
N VAL A 109 -0.05 -21.11 0.03
CA VAL A 109 0.02 -22.37 -0.71
C VAL A 109 0.29 -23.56 0.24
N GLN A 110 0.26 -23.33 1.55
CA GLN A 110 0.41 -24.38 2.59
C GLN A 110 -0.83 -24.60 3.46
N GLU A 111 -2.03 -24.43 2.90
CA GLU A 111 -3.24 -25.11 3.40
C GLU A 111 -3.88 -25.96 2.31
#